data_AF-A0A820L4Q0-F1
#
_entry.id   AF-A0A820L4Q0-F1
#
_cell.length_a   1.000
_cell.length_b   1.000
_cell.length_c   1.000
_cell.angle_alpha   90.00
_cell.angle_beta   90.00
_cell.angle_gamma   90.00
#
_symmetry.space_group_name_H-M   'P 1'
#
loop_
_entity.id
_entity.type
_entity.pdbx_description
1 polymer ?
#
loop_
_entity_poly.entity_id
_entity_poly.type
_entity_poly.pdbx_seq_one_letter_code
_entity_poly.pdbx_strand_id
1 'polypeptide(L)'
;MHFNAEAASQNKKSVQCYICVQCNHVAKYCKTKQQICAKCGDNHRIEQCNVANDAIKCNNCKGKYLATANDNPNVLEQERRMLNLINQYSSTSSPTITTQLLHDSNAFPSLTNMYQRQQGHLHNDIFDELINLLTGKMEKIIEETTKRLFKSL
;
A
#
# COMPACT_ATOMS: atom_id res chain seq x y z
N MET A 1 29.11 19.49 19.20
CA MET A 1 27.73 20.01 19.23
C MET A 1 26.81 18.84 19.49
N HIS A 2 26.13 18.79 20.64
CA HIS A 2 25.12 17.77 20.90
C HIS A 2 23.76 18.30 20.44
N PHE A 3 23.14 17.60 19.48
CA PHE A 3 21.76 17.87 19.08
C PHE A 3 20.84 17.08 20.01
N ASN A 4 19.98 17.78 20.75
CA ASN A 4 18.87 17.14 21.44
C ASN A 4 17.84 16.76 20.38
N ALA A 5 17.68 15.46 20.13
CA ALA A 5 16.64 14.97 19.25
C ALA A 5 15.29 15.08 19.97
N GLU A 6 14.32 15.74 19.33
CA GLU A 6 12.94 15.77 19.81
C GLU A 6 12.29 14.39 19.63
N ALA A 7 11.39 14.03 20.54
CA ALA A 7 10.63 12.79 20.44
C ALA A 7 9.77 12.78 19.17
N ALA A 8 9.75 11.65 18.46
CA ALA A 8 8.94 11.50 17.26
C ALA A 8 7.44 11.66 17.60
N SER A 9 6.80 12.68 17.00
CA SER A 9 5.35 12.87 17.10
C SER A 9 4.62 11.93 16.15
N GLN A 10 3.73 11.09 16.68
CA GLN A 10 2.89 10.18 15.90
C GLN A 10 1.47 10.75 15.78
N ASN A 11 0.93 10.79 14.56
CA ASN A 11 -0.45 11.20 14.34
C ASN A 11 -1.40 10.09 14.78
N LYS A 12 -2.18 10.35 15.84
CA LYS A 12 -3.14 9.41 16.43
C LYS A 12 -4.51 9.45 15.76
N LYS A 13 -4.78 10.47 14.92
CA LYS A 13 -6.09 10.65 14.30
C LYS A 13 -6.24 9.72 13.11
N SER A 14 -7.41 9.12 12.99
CA SER A 14 -7.71 8.31 11.82
C SER A 14 -7.82 9.19 10.59
N VAL A 15 -7.27 8.74 9.47
CA VAL A 15 -7.37 9.47 8.21
C VAL A 15 -8.67 9.10 7.50
N GLN A 16 -9.45 10.11 7.15
CA GLN A 16 -10.68 9.99 6.38
C GLN A 16 -10.46 10.43 4.93
N CYS A 17 -10.93 9.61 3.99
CA CYS A 17 -10.88 9.91 2.57
C CYS A 17 -11.96 10.94 2.21
N TYR A 18 -11.59 12.06 1.57
CA TYR A 18 -12.56 13.07 1.14
C TYR A 18 -13.38 12.68 -0.10
N ILE A 19 -13.03 11.58 -0.79
CA ILE A 19 -13.78 11.07 -1.94
C ILE A 19 -14.89 10.12 -1.49
N CYS A 20 -14.55 9.04 -0.78
CA CYS A 20 -15.53 8.02 -0.38
C CYS A 20 -16.00 8.16 1.07
N VAL A 21 -15.43 9.09 1.84
CA VAL A 21 -15.79 9.39 3.23
C VAL A 21 -15.51 8.22 4.20
N GLN A 22 -14.83 7.18 3.72
CA GLN A 22 -14.37 6.05 4.53
C GLN A 22 -13.04 6.35 5.22
N CYS A 23 -12.82 5.67 6.34
CA CYS A 23 -11.58 5.72 7.09
C CYS A 23 -10.52 4.81 6.46
N ASN A 24 -9.28 4.89 6.94
CA ASN A 24 -8.14 4.03 6.59
C ASN A 24 -7.39 4.35 5.28
N HIS A 25 -7.77 5.37 4.52
CA HIS A 25 -7.00 5.79 3.35
C HIS A 25 -7.19 7.27 3.03
N VAL A 26 -6.19 7.85 2.35
CA VAL A 26 -6.30 9.16 1.72
C VAL A 26 -6.88 9.04 0.32
N ALA A 27 -7.48 10.12 -0.17
CA ALA A 27 -8.05 10.20 -1.51
C ALA A 27 -7.08 9.85 -2.64
N LYS A 28 -5.78 10.13 -2.47
CA LYS A 28 -4.73 9.75 -3.43
C LYS A 28 -4.74 8.23 -3.74
N TYR A 29 -5.13 7.41 -2.76
CA TYR A 29 -5.20 5.96 -2.88
C TYR A 29 -6.64 5.44 -2.88
N CYS A 30 -7.62 6.32 -3.11
CA CYS A 30 -9.02 5.92 -3.20
C CYS A 30 -9.27 5.22 -4.54
N LYS A 31 -9.93 4.06 -4.49
CA LYS A 31 -10.33 3.31 -5.68
C LYS A 31 -11.65 3.83 -6.28
N THR A 32 -12.39 4.62 -5.52
CA THR A 32 -13.68 5.17 -5.93
C THR A 32 -13.46 6.35 -6.88
N LYS A 33 -14.12 6.30 -8.06
CA LYS A 33 -14.06 7.39 -9.06
C LYS A 33 -15.08 8.50 -8.79
N GLN A 34 -16.16 8.18 -8.08
CA GLN A 34 -17.25 9.09 -7.78
C GLN A 34 -17.13 9.63 -6.35
N GLN A 35 -17.48 10.90 -6.17
CA GLN A 35 -17.52 11.52 -4.85
C GLN A 35 -18.78 11.09 -4.11
N ILE A 36 -18.60 10.59 -2.89
CA ILE A 36 -19.65 10.16 -1.98
C ILE A 36 -20.00 11.33 -1.05
N CYS A 37 -21.29 11.57 -0.89
CA CYS A 37 -21.80 12.63 -0.04
C CYS A 37 -21.64 12.26 1.43
N ALA A 38 -21.00 13.13 2.23
CA ALA A 38 -20.84 12.91 3.67
C ALA A 38 -22.15 13.04 4.49
N LYS A 39 -23.22 13.58 3.88
CA LYS A 39 -24.55 13.73 4.50
C LYS A 39 -25.43 12.50 4.32
N CYS A 40 -25.52 11.96 3.10
CA CYS A 40 -26.47 10.88 2.79
C CYS A 40 -25.82 9.58 2.28
N GLY A 41 -24.54 9.62 1.88
CA GLY A 41 -23.83 8.46 1.34
C GLY A 41 -24.06 8.19 -0.15
N ASP A 42 -24.77 9.06 -0.88
CA ASP A 42 -24.99 8.92 -2.31
C ASP A 42 -23.87 9.54 -3.17
N ASN A 43 -23.89 9.25 -4.47
CA ASN A 43 -22.86 9.66 -5.44
C ASN A 43 -23.04 11.13 -5.90
N HIS A 44 -22.78 12.09 -5.01
CA HIS A 44 -22.75 13.52 -5.34
C HIS A 44 -21.88 14.32 -4.36
N ARG A 45 -21.60 15.57 -4.72
CA ARG A 45 -20.91 16.53 -3.83
C ARG A 45 -21.83 16.98 -2.70
N ILE A 46 -21.30 17.23 -1.51
CA ILE A 46 -22.10 17.68 -0.36
C ILE A 46 -22.95 18.94 -0.64
N GLU A 47 -22.47 19.81 -1.52
CA GLU A 47 -23.14 21.04 -1.98
C GLU A 47 -24.39 20.77 -2.82
N GLN A 48 -24.45 19.62 -3.49
CA GLN A 48 -25.57 19.19 -4.33
C GLN A 48 -26.57 18.31 -3.55
N CYS A 49 -26.39 18.18 -2.24
CA CYS A 49 -27.21 17.33 -1.41
C CYS A 49 -28.50 18.04 -0.99
N ASN A 50 -29.63 17.57 -1.51
CA ASN A 50 -30.97 18.07 -1.17
C ASN A 50 -31.59 17.38 0.06
N VAL A 51 -30.80 16.57 0.78
CA VAL A 51 -31.29 15.82 1.94
C VAL A 51 -31.42 16.76 3.14
N ALA A 52 -32.61 16.77 3.76
CA ALA A 52 -32.87 17.51 4.98
C ALA A 52 -31.99 17.01 6.15
N ASN A 53 -31.74 17.87 7.14
CA ASN A 53 -30.89 17.53 8.28
C ASN A 53 -31.39 16.29 9.07
N ASP A 54 -32.69 16.00 9.03
CA ASP A 54 -33.29 14.86 9.71
C ASP A 54 -33.04 13.50 9.03
N ALA A 55 -32.59 13.52 7.76
CA ALA A 55 -32.31 12.34 6.96
C ALA A 55 -30.79 12.14 6.73
N ILE A 56 -29.95 12.79 7.53
CA ILE A 56 -28.50 12.57 7.52
C ILE A 56 -28.21 11.12 7.92
N LYS A 57 -27.36 10.46 7.14
CA LYS A 57 -26.93 9.09 7.35
C LYS A 57 -25.43 8.96 7.12
N CYS A 58 -24.72 8.49 8.14
CA CYS A 58 -23.30 8.21 8.02
C CYS A 58 -23.07 6.97 7.13
N ASN A 59 -22.19 7.09 6.14
CA ASN A 59 -21.83 5.97 5.25
C ASN A 59 -21.11 4.82 5.99
N ASN A 60 -20.37 5.12 7.06
CA ASN A 60 -19.54 4.13 7.76
C ASN A 60 -20.32 3.29 8.78
N CYS A 61 -21.29 3.89 9.49
CA CYS A 61 -22.01 3.25 10.60
C CYS A 61 -23.54 3.31 10.47
N LYS A 62 -24.06 4.00 9.43
CA LYS A 62 -25.49 4.22 9.18
C LYS A 62 -26.22 5.01 10.28
N GLY A 63 -25.49 5.68 11.17
CA GLY A 63 -26.05 6.56 12.21
C GLY A 63 -26.58 7.89 11.67
N LYS A 64 -27.43 8.57 12.47
CA LYS A 64 -28.07 9.85 12.12
C LYS A 64 -27.16 11.07 12.37
N TYR A 65 -25.97 11.05 11.79
CA TYR A 65 -24.98 12.13 11.90
C TYR A 65 -24.08 12.15 10.67
N LEU A 66 -23.39 13.28 10.46
CA LEU A 66 -22.45 13.43 9.34
C LEU A 66 -21.34 12.38 9.46
N ALA A 67 -20.92 11.81 8.34
CA ALA A 67 -19.84 10.84 8.34
C ALA A 67 -18.47 11.43 8.76
N THR A 68 -18.32 12.76 8.73
CA THR A 68 -17.16 13.52 9.22
C THR A 68 -17.29 13.97 10.68
N ALA A 69 -18.40 13.67 11.35
CA ALA A 69 -18.57 14.00 12.76
C ALA A 69 -17.60 13.17 13.62
N ASN A 70 -16.98 13.81 14.61
CA ASN A 70 -16.07 13.15 15.56
C ASN A 70 -16.77 12.08 16.42
N ASP A 71 -18.11 12.11 16.47
CA ASP A 71 -18.92 11.17 17.25
C ASP A 71 -19.16 9.82 16.53
N ASN A 72 -18.44 9.57 15.43
CA ASN A 72 -18.55 8.30 14.73
C ASN A 72 -17.82 7.19 15.53
N PRO A 73 -18.54 6.19 16.07
CA PRO A 73 -17.97 5.14 16.91
C PRO A 73 -16.92 4.32 16.16
N ASN A 74 -17.05 4.18 14.84
CA ASN A 74 -16.07 3.46 14.02
C ASN A 74 -14.74 4.21 13.90
N VAL A 75 -14.79 5.54 13.84
CA VAL A 75 -13.59 6.41 13.84
C VAL A 75 -12.88 6.30 15.18
N LEU A 76 -13.64 6.43 16.28
CA LEU A 76 -13.12 6.31 17.64
C LEU A 76 -12.51 4.93 17.91
N GLU A 77 -13.15 3.87 17.42
CA GLU A 77 -12.62 2.51 17.55
C GLU A 77 -11.30 2.36 16.78
N GLN A 78 -11.22 2.91 15.56
CA GLN A 78 -10.01 2.85 14.75
C GLN A 78 -8.85 3.63 15.39
N GLU A 79 -9.12 4.82 15.93
CA GLU A 79 -8.13 5.60 16.69
C GLU A 79 -7.64 4.85 17.93
N ARG A 80 -8.54 4.19 18.66
CA ARG A 80 -8.18 3.34 19.81
C ARG A 80 -7.28 2.17 19.38
N ARG A 81 -7.60 1.50 18.28
CA ARG A 81 -6.77 0.40 17.75
C ARG A 81 -5.37 0.89 17.34
N MET A 82 -5.28 2.04 16.66
CA MET A 82 -4.00 2.65 16.30
C MET A 82 -3.19 3.03 17.53
N LEU A 83 -3.82 3.63 18.55
CA LEU A 83 -3.17 3.98 19.80
C LEU A 83 -2.62 2.75 20.53
N ASN A 84 -3.39 1.67 20.59
CA ASN A 84 -2.95 0.41 21.19
C ASN A 84 -1.74 -0.18 20.47
N LEU A 85 -1.74 -0.17 19.13
CA LEU A 85 -0.58 -0.60 18.32
C LEU A 85 0.64 0.27 18.60
N ILE A 86 0.50 1.60 18.60
CA ILE A 86 1.61 2.52 18.91
C ILE A 86 2.18 2.24 20.30
N ASN A 87 1.31 2.08 21.31
CA ASN A 87 1.75 1.77 22.68
C ASN A 87 2.46 0.42 22.75
N GLN A 88 1.94 -0.61 22.08
CA GLN A 88 2.57 -1.93 22.04
C GLN A 88 3.98 -1.84 21.44
N TYR A 89 4.11 -1.25 20.24
CA TYR A 89 5.41 -1.12 19.58
C TYR A 89 6.38 -0.23 20.36
N SER A 90 5.91 0.88 20.93
CA SER A 90 6.74 1.79 21.74
C SER A 90 7.22 1.13 23.04
N SER A 91 6.43 0.23 23.62
CA SER A 91 6.79 -0.50 24.84
C SER A 91 7.75 -1.66 24.55
N THR A 92 7.65 -2.29 23.37
CA THR A 92 8.56 -3.37 22.94
C THR A 92 9.86 -2.88 22.33
N SER A 93 9.91 -1.62 21.88
CA SER A 93 11.13 -0.98 21.43
C SER A 93 11.94 -0.50 22.63
N SER A 94 12.55 -1.43 23.36
CA SER A 94 13.68 -1.05 24.21
C SER A 94 14.76 -0.44 23.31
N PRO A 95 15.35 0.72 23.63
CA PRO A 95 16.59 1.10 22.99
C PRO A 95 17.60 0.03 23.34
N THR A 96 18.08 -0.73 22.34
CA THR A 96 19.29 -1.54 22.47
C THR A 96 20.47 -0.56 22.61
N ILE A 97 20.55 0.09 23.77
CA ILE A 97 21.77 0.68 24.29
C ILE A 97 22.18 -0.25 25.44
N THR A 98 22.45 -1.49 25.08
CA THR A 98 23.42 -2.26 25.85
C THR A 98 24.74 -2.03 25.13
N THR A 99 25.44 -0.98 25.53
CA THR A 99 26.86 -0.77 25.23
C THR A 99 27.67 -1.82 25.98
N GLN A 100 27.47 -3.11 25.67
CA GLN A 100 28.32 -4.18 26.14
C GLN A 100 28.92 -4.87 24.91
N LEU A 101 30.17 -4.51 24.66
CA LEU A 101 31.18 -5.27 23.91
C LEU A 101 30.92 -5.47 22.41
N LEU A 102 30.92 -4.37 21.65
CA LEU A 102 31.11 -4.37 20.19
C LEU A 102 32.58 -4.61 19.76
N HIS A 103 33.31 -5.48 20.47
CA HIS A 103 34.65 -5.93 20.06
C HIS A 103 34.73 -7.45 20.17
N ASP A 104 33.88 -8.15 19.42
CA ASP A 104 34.21 -9.51 18.99
C ASP A 104 34.32 -9.51 17.46
N SER A 105 35.56 -9.38 16.99
CA SER A 105 35.92 -9.33 15.57
C SER A 105 35.57 -10.61 14.81
N ASN A 106 35.10 -11.65 15.50
CA ASN A 106 34.77 -12.96 14.93
C ASN A 106 33.26 -13.25 14.85
N ALA A 107 32.39 -12.33 15.30
CA ALA A 107 30.94 -12.58 15.37
C ALA A 107 30.17 -12.27 14.07
N PHE A 108 30.83 -11.73 13.04
CA PHE A 108 30.19 -11.42 11.76
C PHE A 108 30.53 -12.48 10.70
N PRO A 109 29.55 -13.26 10.20
CA PRO A 109 29.79 -14.17 9.09
C PRO A 109 30.16 -13.35 7.83
N SER A 110 31.24 -13.71 7.14
CA SER A 110 31.66 -12.98 5.94
C SER A 110 30.56 -13.02 4.88
N LEU A 111 30.13 -11.86 4.39
CA LEU A 111 29.09 -11.69 3.37
C LEU A 111 29.45 -12.28 2.00
N THR A 112 30.66 -12.83 1.86
CA THR A 112 31.22 -13.34 0.59
C THR A 112 30.38 -14.48 -0.01
N ASN A 113 29.66 -15.26 0.79
CA ASN A 113 28.93 -16.44 0.30
C ASN A 113 27.43 -16.22 -0.04
N MET A 114 26.83 -15.06 0.28
CA MET A 114 25.41 -14.84 -0.05
C MET A 114 25.18 -14.42 -1.50
N TYR A 115 26.14 -13.72 -2.12
CA TYR A 115 26.03 -13.34 -3.54
C TYR A 115 26.13 -14.53 -4.50
N GLN A 116 26.81 -15.60 -4.09
CA GLN A 116 27.02 -16.77 -4.95
C GLN A 116 25.80 -17.71 -4.98
N ARG A 117 24.96 -17.70 -3.94
CA ARG A 117 23.78 -18.59 -3.85
C ARG A 117 22.57 -18.06 -4.65
N GLN A 118 22.51 -16.77 -4.98
CA GLN A 118 21.40 -16.19 -5.75
C GLN A 118 21.64 -16.17 -7.26
N GLN A 119 22.89 -16.23 -7.73
CA GLN A 119 23.18 -16.19 -9.18
C GLN A 119 22.95 -17.52 -9.89
N GLY A 120 22.81 -18.64 -9.17
CA GLY A 120 22.74 -19.97 -9.79
C GLY A 120 21.36 -20.43 -10.28
N HIS A 121 20.24 -19.76 -9.94
CA HIS A 121 18.94 -20.41 -10.08
C HIS A 121 17.78 -19.59 -10.66
N LEU A 122 17.94 -18.30 -10.98
CA LEU A 122 16.79 -17.48 -11.40
C LEU A 122 16.94 -16.75 -12.74
N HIS A 123 18.11 -16.81 -13.38
CA HIS A 123 18.34 -16.00 -14.59
C HIS A 123 18.51 -16.78 -15.89
N ASN A 124 18.85 -18.07 -15.86
CA ASN A 124 19.11 -18.81 -17.11
C ASN A 124 17.83 -19.43 -17.68
N ASP A 125 17.04 -20.12 -16.86
CA ASP A 125 15.87 -20.87 -17.36
C ASP A 125 14.80 -19.96 -17.99
N ILE A 126 14.52 -18.80 -17.39
CA ILE A 126 13.51 -17.86 -17.89
C ILE A 126 13.98 -17.18 -19.18
N PHE A 127 15.27 -16.83 -19.27
CA PHE A 127 15.80 -16.18 -20.47
C PHE A 127 15.84 -17.14 -21.65
N ASP A 128 16.25 -18.39 -21.41
CA ASP A 128 16.31 -19.42 -22.45
C ASP A 128 14.91 -19.78 -22.94
N GLU A 129 13.92 -19.87 -22.05
CA GLU A 129 12.52 -20.09 -22.43
C GLU A 129 11.98 -18.92 -23.30
N LEU A 130 12.32 -17.68 -22.94
CA LEU A 130 11.87 -16.49 -23.67
C LEU A 130 12.54 -16.37 -25.04
N ILE A 131 13.84 -16.69 -25.16
CA ILE A 131 14.56 -16.72 -26.43
C ILE A 131 14.02 -17.82 -27.35
N ASN A 132 13.79 -19.03 -26.82
CA ASN A 132 13.24 -20.14 -27.60
C ASN A 132 11.83 -19.81 -28.12
N LEU A 133 10.99 -19.16 -27.30
CA LEU A 133 9.66 -18.71 -27.70
C LEU A 133 9.73 -17.64 -28.81
N LEU A 134 10.67 -16.70 -28.72
CA LEU A 134 10.83 -15.63 -29.69
C LEU A 134 11.31 -16.19 -31.05
N THR A 135 12.33 -17.05 -31.02
CA THR A 135 12.92 -17.67 -32.21
C THR A 135 11.90 -18.53 -32.95
N GLY A 136 11.14 -19.38 -32.24
CA GLY A 136 10.12 -20.22 -32.88
C GLY A 136 8.96 -19.41 -33.49
N LYS A 137 8.64 -18.23 -32.95
CA LYS A 137 7.68 -17.32 -33.57
C LYS A 137 8.23 -16.66 -34.83
N MET A 138 9.50 -16.25 -34.82
CA MET A 138 10.14 -15.67 -36.00
C MET A 138 10.23 -16.68 -37.15
N GLU A 139 10.61 -17.93 -36.88
CA GLU A 139 10.65 -18.99 -37.90
C GLU A 139 9.29 -19.19 -38.57
N LYS A 140 8.21 -19.25 -37.78
CA LYS A 140 6.84 -19.37 -38.33
C LYS A 140 6.44 -18.18 -39.20
N ILE A 141 6.84 -16.97 -38.82
CA ILE A 141 6.56 -15.76 -39.61
C ILE A 141 7.33 -15.82 -40.94
N ILE A 142 8.60 -16.23 -40.92
CA ILE A 142 9.43 -16.36 -42.12
C ILE A 142 8.87 -17.44 -43.04
N GLU A 143 8.45 -18.59 -42.52
CA GLU A 143 7.81 -19.64 -43.31
C GLU A 143 6.48 -19.19 -43.94
N GLU A 144 5.62 -18.52 -43.18
CA GLU A 144 4.35 -18.00 -43.71
C GLU A 144 4.59 -16.93 -44.78
N THR A 145 5.58 -16.07 -44.59
CA THR A 145 5.93 -15.01 -45.55
C THR A 145 6.50 -15.61 -46.83
N THR A 146 7.41 -16.58 -46.72
CA THR A 146 7.99 -17.27 -47.88
C THR A 146 6.93 -18.08 -48.62
N LYS A 147 6.08 -18.85 -47.93
CA LYS A 147 4.94 -19.55 -48.55
C LYS A 147 4.01 -18.60 -49.31
N ARG A 148 3.73 -17.41 -48.77
CA ARG A 148 2.89 -16.41 -49.47
C ARG A 148 3.58 -15.86 -50.71
N LEU A 149 4.87 -15.53 -50.62
CA LEU A 149 5.64 -14.99 -51.75
C LEU A 149 5.77 -16.01 -52.89
N PHE A 150 6.02 -17.28 -52.57
CA PHE A 150 6.15 -18.34 -53.58
C PHE A 150 4.80 -18.85 -54.12
N LYS A 151 3.68 -18.58 -53.44
CA LYS A 151 2.33 -18.87 -53.95
C LYS A 151 1.78 -17.75 -54.84
N SER A 152 2.42 -16.57 -54.84
CA SER A 152 2.09 -15.43 -55.72
C SER A 152 2.93 -15.36 -57.01
N LEU A 153 3.80 -16.35 -57.22
CA LEU A 153 4.54 -16.62 -58.47
C LEU A 153 3.85 -17.77 -59.21
#